data_AF-A0A949JSK3-F1
#
_entry.id   AF-A0A949JSK3-F1
#
_cell.length_a   1.000
_cell.length_b   1.000
_cell.length_c   1.000
_cell.angle_alpha   90.00
_cell.angle_beta   90.00
_cell.angle_gamma   90.00
#
_symmetry.space_group_name_H-M   'P 1'
#
loop_
_entity.id
_entity.type
_entity.pdbx_description
1 polymer ?
#
loop_
_entity_poly.entity_id
_entity_poly.type
_entity_poly.pdbx_seq_one_letter_code
_entity_poly.pdbx_strand_id
1 'polypeptide(L)'
;MGSKIEINDTLKLKRGGGFPEKIELGERYDFTISERRIYHLKPVRVFLVEEIEGKWNFVGQAHIIELTINAESNQTSGKYEVIFIYPEEYVSMLNIYDAPKGKGY
;
A
#
# COMPACT_ATOMS: atom_id res chain seq x y z
N MET A 1 27.92 -9.22 6.13
CA MET A 1 27.13 -8.89 4.92
C MET A 1 25.73 -8.50 5.37
N GLY A 2 25.23 -7.34 4.97
CA GLY A 2 23.91 -6.82 5.37
C GLY A 2 22.85 -7.06 4.30
N SER A 3 21.57 -7.13 4.70
CA SER A 3 20.44 -7.21 3.78
C SER A 3 19.74 -5.85 3.71
N LYS A 4 19.26 -5.47 2.51
CA LYS A 4 18.43 -4.28 2.32
C LYS A 4 16.98 -4.61 2.70
N ILE A 5 16.39 -3.81 3.57
CA ILE A 5 14.97 -3.82 3.90
C ILE A 5 14.50 -2.37 3.92
N GLU A 6 13.32 -2.09 3.37
CA GLU A 6 12.68 -0.79 3.42
C GLU A 6 11.59 -0.78 4.50
N ILE A 7 11.42 0.33 5.23
CA ILE A 7 10.35 0.49 6.21
C ILE A 7 9.39 1.53 5.66
N ASN A 8 8.14 1.14 5.44
CA ASN A 8 7.16 1.96 4.73
C ASN A 8 5.92 2.18 5.60
N ASP A 9 5.38 3.39 5.53
CA ASP A 9 4.06 3.78 6.03
C ASP A 9 2.99 3.72 4.92
N THR A 10 3.41 3.49 3.67
CA THR A 10 2.56 3.53 2.49
C THR A 10 2.56 2.18 1.77
N LEU A 11 1.40 1.52 1.80
CA LEU A 11 1.11 0.31 1.03
C LEU A 11 0.69 0.69 -0.39
N LYS A 12 1.69 0.74 -1.28
CA LYS A 12 1.52 1.00 -2.71
C LYS A 12 1.38 -0.31 -3.48
N LEU A 13 0.23 -0.53 -4.13
CA LEU A 13 -0.09 -1.77 -4.84
C LEU A 13 -0.56 -1.49 -6.28
N LYS A 14 -0.25 -2.42 -7.19
CA LYS A 14 -0.81 -2.44 -8.56
C LYS A 14 -2.01 -3.37 -8.61
N ARG A 15 -2.90 -3.18 -9.60
CA ARG A 15 -3.88 -4.21 -9.97
C ARG A 15 -3.14 -5.50 -10.36
N GLY A 16 -3.55 -6.64 -9.78
CA GLY A 16 -2.85 -7.92 -9.88
C GLY A 16 -1.73 -8.14 -8.83
N GLY A 17 -1.27 -7.09 -8.15
CA GLY A 17 -0.34 -7.16 -7.01
C GLY A 17 -1.02 -7.16 -5.63
N GLY A 18 -2.34 -7.35 -5.60
CA GLY A 18 -3.16 -7.31 -4.38
C GLY A 18 -4.03 -6.07 -4.21
N PHE A 19 -4.04 -5.15 -5.18
CA PHE A 19 -5.05 -4.09 -5.22
C PHE A 19 -6.35 -4.63 -5.87
N PRO A 20 -7.51 -4.58 -5.18
CA PRO A 20 -8.76 -5.12 -5.70
C PRO A 20 -9.36 -4.21 -6.79
N GLU A 21 -10.23 -4.75 -7.65
CA GLU A 21 -10.97 -3.95 -8.63
C GLU A 21 -11.97 -3.00 -7.98
N LYS A 22 -12.57 -3.43 -6.87
CA LYS A 22 -13.46 -2.65 -6.04
C LYS A 22 -13.01 -2.73 -4.59
N ILE A 23 -12.73 -1.57 -4.02
CA ILE A 23 -12.35 -1.44 -2.61
C ILE A 23 -13.60 -1.30 -1.74
N GLU A 24 -13.65 -2.08 -0.66
CA GLU A 24 -14.76 -2.05 0.30
C GLU A 24 -14.23 -1.85 1.72
N LEU A 25 -14.96 -1.06 2.52
CA LEU A 25 -14.58 -0.72 3.87
C LEU A 25 -14.72 -1.94 4.80
N GLY A 26 -13.70 -2.23 5.60
CA GLY A 26 -13.68 -3.37 6.52
C GLY A 26 -13.25 -4.69 5.87
N GLU A 27 -13.17 -4.74 4.55
CA GLU A 27 -12.74 -5.94 3.83
C GLU A 27 -11.23 -6.16 3.91
N ARG A 28 -10.85 -7.43 3.74
CA ARG A 28 -9.47 -7.89 3.82
C ARG A 28 -8.99 -8.43 2.48
N TYR A 29 -7.78 -8.04 2.12
CA TYR A 29 -7.18 -8.44 0.85
C TYR A 29 -5.76 -8.94 1.06
N ASP A 30 -5.36 -9.89 0.21
CA ASP A 30 -4.00 -10.39 0.12
C ASP A 30 -3.17 -9.47 -0.79
N PHE A 31 -1.90 -9.28 -0.45
CA PHE A 31 -0.96 -8.55 -1.28
C PHE A 31 0.37 -9.29 -1.45
N THR A 32 1.06 -8.99 -2.53
CA THR A 32 2.42 -9.48 -2.79
C THR A 32 3.21 -8.42 -3.55
N ILE A 33 4.39 -8.07 -3.04
CA ILE A 33 5.28 -7.04 -3.57
C ILE A 33 6.66 -7.66 -3.79
N SER A 34 7.26 -7.38 -4.95
CA SER A 34 8.58 -7.88 -5.36
C SER A 34 9.77 -7.15 -4.73
N GLU A 35 9.64 -6.75 -3.46
CA GLU A 35 10.67 -6.09 -2.66
C GLU A 35 10.52 -6.49 -1.19
N ARG A 36 11.57 -6.35 -0.39
CA ARG A 36 11.53 -6.57 1.06
C ARG A 36 11.11 -5.28 1.77
N ARG A 37 9.88 -5.24 2.26
CA ARG A 37 9.26 -4.09 2.91
C ARG A 37 8.70 -4.50 4.26
N ILE A 38 8.99 -3.69 5.27
CA ILE A 38 8.37 -3.78 6.58
C ILE A 38 7.30 -2.70 6.65
N TYR A 39 6.13 -3.11 7.11
CA TYR A 39 5.03 -2.22 7.45
C TYR A 39 4.72 -2.34 8.93
N HIS A 40 4.18 -1.29 9.51
CA HIS A 40 3.64 -1.37 10.86
C HIS A 40 2.36 -2.21 10.84
N LEU A 41 2.28 -3.19 11.73
CA LEU A 41 1.07 -4.00 11.91
C LEU A 41 -0.02 -3.20 12.64
N LYS A 42 -1.26 -3.67 12.56
CA LYS A 42 -2.40 -3.17 13.35
C LYS A 42 -1.98 -3.00 14.83
N PRO A 43 -2.31 -1.89 15.49
CA PRO A 43 -3.30 -0.87 15.12
C PRO A 43 -2.73 0.36 14.38
N VAL A 44 -1.50 0.30 13.87
CA VAL A 44 -0.92 1.45 13.16
C VAL A 44 -1.44 1.47 11.73
N ARG A 45 -1.99 2.62 11.33
CA ARG A 45 -2.52 2.84 9.99
C ARG A 45 -1.39 3.04 8.98
N VAL A 46 -1.54 2.40 7.81
CA VAL A 46 -0.75 2.66 6.61
C VAL A 46 -1.59 3.37 5.54
N PHE A 47 -0.98 4.20 4.71
CA PHE A 47 -1.65 4.76 3.53
C PHE A 47 -1.86 3.66 2.49
N LEU A 48 -3.05 3.60 1.91
CA LEU A 48 -3.34 2.69 0.82
C LEU A 48 -3.29 3.48 -0.49
N VAL A 49 -2.40 3.08 -1.39
CA VAL A 49 -2.14 3.75 -2.66
C VAL A 49 -2.27 2.75 -3.80
N GLU A 50 -3.09 3.08 -4.79
CA GLU A 50 -3.11 2.38 -6.07
C GLU A 50 -2.03 2.97 -6.97
N GLU A 51 -1.15 2.12 -7.51
CA GLU A 51 -0.19 2.52 -8.53
C GLU A 51 -0.81 2.35 -9.93
N ILE A 52 -1.10 3.47 -10.58
CA ILE A 52 -1.65 3.53 -11.94
C ILE A 52 -0.60 4.15 -12.85
N GLU A 53 -0.10 3.40 -13.84
CA GLU A 53 0.92 3.87 -14.81
C GLU A 53 2.17 4.50 -14.16
N GLY A 54 2.56 4.00 -12.98
CA GLY A 54 3.71 4.52 -12.24
C GLY A 54 3.46 5.85 -11.50
N LYS A 55 2.20 6.31 -11.46
CA LYS A 55 1.67 7.37 -10.61
C LYS A 55 0.96 6.80 -9.39
N TRP A 56 0.77 7.64 -8.38
CA TRP A 56 0.25 7.31 -7.06
C TRP A 56 -1.15 7.89 -6.94
N ASN A 57 -2.13 7.02 -6.74
CA ASN A 57 -3.50 7.38 -6.44
C ASN A 57 -3.80 7.03 -4.98
N PHE A 58 -3.87 8.02 -4.09
CA PHE A 58 -4.13 7.81 -2.67
C PHE A 58 -5.60 7.46 -2.45
N VAL A 59 -5.92 6.18 -2.28
CA VAL A 59 -7.32 5.71 -2.20
C VAL A 59 -7.87 5.71 -0.78
N GLY A 60 -7.01 5.58 0.24
CA GLY A 60 -7.48 5.43 1.60
C GLY A 60 -6.41 5.01 2.59
N GLN A 61 -6.87 4.23 3.56
CA GLN A 61 -6.12 3.81 4.73
C GLN A 61 -6.35 2.32 4.99
N ALA A 62 -5.31 1.64 5.43
CA ALA A 62 -5.39 0.23 5.78
C ALA A 62 -4.64 -0.09 7.07
N HIS A 63 -4.97 -1.22 7.68
CA HIS A 63 -4.14 -1.89 8.67
C HIS A 63 -3.49 -3.11 8.04
N ILE A 64 -2.20 -3.31 8.26
CA ILE A 64 -1.57 -4.59 7.95
C ILE A 64 -1.91 -5.59 9.05
N ILE A 65 -2.49 -6.72 8.67
CA ILE A 65 -2.94 -7.78 9.59
C ILE A 65 -1.83 -8.82 9.76
N GLU A 66 -1.21 -9.22 8.65
CA GLU A 66 -0.09 -10.15 8.64
C GLU A 66 0.92 -9.71 7.58
N LEU A 67 2.18 -10.04 7.82
CA LEU A 67 3.30 -9.68 6.97
C LEU A 67 4.32 -10.81 6.97
N THR A 68 4.73 -11.25 5.79
CA THR A 68 5.78 -12.24 5.57
C THR A 68 6.81 -11.68 4.60
N ILE A 69 8.09 -11.72 4.97
CA ILE A 69 9.19 -11.34 4.08
C ILE A 69 9.95 -12.61 3.71
N ASN A 70 9.90 -12.98 2.43
CA ASN A 70 10.71 -14.06 1.89
C ASN A 70 12.05 -13.49 1.39
N ALA A 71 13.13 -13.82 2.10
CA ALA A 71 14.47 -13.37 1.75
C ALA A 71 14.99 -14.00 0.45
N GLU A 72 14.66 -15.26 0.16
CA GLU A 72 15.16 -15.96 -1.03
C GLU A 72 14.54 -15.39 -2.31
N SER A 73 13.22 -15.19 -2.33
CA SER A 73 12.51 -14.62 -3.48
C SER A 73 12.51 -13.09 -3.52
N ASN A 74 13.04 -12.45 -2.47
CA ASN A 74 13.06 -10.99 -2.31
C ASN A 74 11.65 -10.36 -2.37
N GLN A 75 10.67 -11.02 -1.77
CA GLN A 75 9.26 -10.63 -1.80
C GLN A 75 8.71 -10.37 -0.40
N THR A 76 7.69 -9.52 -0.35
CA THR A 76 6.86 -9.28 0.84
C THR A 76 5.42 -9.59 0.49
N SER A 77 4.77 -10.42 1.30
CA SER A 77 3.36 -10.75 1.17
C SER A 77 2.63 -10.60 2.50
N GLY A 78 1.31 -10.56 2.46
CA GLY A 78 0.51 -10.50 3.66
C GLY A 78 -0.94 -10.14 3.38
N LYS A 79 -1.66 -9.78 4.44
CA LYS A 79 -3.04 -9.29 4.38
C LYS A 79 -3.15 -7.90 4.94
N TYR A 80 -4.03 -7.10 4.35
CA TYR A 80 -4.43 -5.81 4.88
C TYR A 80 -5.94 -5.70 4.99
N GLU A 81 -6.40 -4.89 5.94
CA GLU A 81 -7.81 -4.55 6.19
C GLU A 81 -8.01 -3.08 5.84
N VAL A 82 -8.99 -2.77 5.00
CA VAL A 82 -9.31 -1.37 4.65
C VAL A 82 -10.08 -0.73 5.79
N ILE A 83 -9.58 0.39 6.32
CA ILE A 83 -10.19 1.06 7.48
C ILE A 83 -10.79 2.42 7.17
N PHE A 84 -10.43 3.01 6.04
CA PHE A 84 -11.01 4.26 5.57
C PHE A 84 -10.79 4.41 4.07
N ILE A 85 -11.81 4.90 3.35
CA ILE A 85 -11.75 5.21 1.92
C ILE A 85 -11.92 6.73 1.79
N TYR A 86 -11.02 7.36 1.04
CA TYR A 86 -11.02 8.81 0.90
C TYR A 86 -12.12 9.29 -0.05
N PRO A 87 -12.78 10.44 0.26
CA PRO A 87 -13.57 11.16 -0.73
C PRO A 87 -12.70 11.64 -1.89
N GLU A 88 -13.25 11.68 -3.11
CA GLU A 88 -12.52 12.01 -4.35
C GLU A 88 -11.81 13.37 -4.32
N GLU A 89 -12.44 14.38 -3.72
CA GLU A 89 -11.86 15.71 -3.51
C GLU A 89 -10.59 15.65 -2.65
N TYR A 90 -10.59 14.79 -1.62
CA TYR A 90 -9.44 14.60 -0.74
C TYR A 90 -8.33 13.83 -1.45
N VAL A 91 -8.67 12.82 -2.25
CA VAL A 91 -7.71 12.09 -3.11
C VAL A 91 -6.98 13.05 -4.03
N SER A 92 -7.71 13.97 -4.66
CA SER A 92 -7.14 14.96 -5.59
C SER A 92 -6.10 15.85 -4.89
N MET A 93 -6.41 16.30 -3.67
CA MET A 93 -5.45 17.08 -2.87
C MET A 93 -4.23 16.25 -2.46
N LEU A 94 -4.41 15.02 -2.00
CA LEU A 94 -3.29 14.14 -1.63
C LEU A 94 -2.38 13.83 -2.82
N ASN A 95 -2.96 13.56 -3.99
CA ASN A 95 -2.18 13.31 -5.20
C ASN A 95 -1.34 14.53 -5.61
N ILE A 96 -1.76 15.76 -5.29
CA ILE A 96 -1.01 16.99 -5.57
C ILE A 96 0.09 17.24 -4.52
N TYR A 97 -0.22 17.10 -3.24
CA TYR A 97 0.65 17.57 -2.15
C TYR A 97 1.49 16.48 -1.49
N ASP A 98 0.97 15.26 -1.38
CA ASP A 98 1.60 14.17 -0.62
C ASP A 98 2.29 13.15 -1.53
N ALA A 99 1.90 13.09 -2.81
CA ALA A 99 2.61 12.26 -3.78
C ALA A 99 4.02 12.81 -4.04
N PRO A 100 5.00 11.94 -4.35
CA PRO A 100 6.30 12.40 -4.83
C PRO A 100 6.15 13.34 -6.04
N LYS A 101 7.03 14.34 -6.15
CA LYS A 101 6.93 15.38 -7.19
C LYS A 101 6.79 14.75 -8.59
N GLY A 102 5.69 15.06 -9.28
CA GLY A 102 5.38 14.54 -10.62
C GLY A 102 4.86 13.10 -10.66
N LYS A 103 4.52 12.52 -9.50
CA LYS A 103 3.98 11.16 -9.37
C LYS A 103 2.55 11.10 -8.89
N GLY A 104 1.87 12.22 -8.63
CA GLY A 104 0.43 12.24 -8.39
C GLY A 104 -0.35 11.73 -9.60
N TYR A 105 -1.38 10.90 -9.36
CA TYR A 105 -2.30 10.43 -10.40
C TYR A 105 -3.02 11.61 -11.06
#